data_AF-A0A5Q4ZTN4-F1
#
_entry.id   AF-A0A5Q4ZTN4-F1
#
_cell.length_a   1.000
_cell.length_b   1.000
_cell.length_c   1.000
_cell.angle_alpha   90.00
_cell.angle_beta   90.00
_cell.angle_gamma   90.00
#
_symmetry.space_group_name_H-M   'P 1'
#
loop_
_entity.id
_entity.type
_entity.pdbx_description
1 polymer ?
#
loop_
_entity_poly.entity_id
_entity_poly.type
_entity_poly.pdbx_seq_one_letter_code
_entity_poly.pdbx_strand_id
1 'polypeptide(L)' 'MKLFWWNLNNKEKSQRSFFLAPFCLLLLLTPSPEGFFILNKYIVCSFGILVFVCQGFYYKNKSKKEITKE' A
#
# COMPACT_ATOMS: atom_id res chain seq x y z
N MET A 1 -0.48 -20.92 2.63
CA MET A 1 -0.28 -19.55 2.08
C MET A 1 -1.36 -18.64 2.67
N LYS A 2 -1.02 -17.67 3.53
CA LYS A 2 -2.03 -16.76 4.12
C LYS A 2 -2.44 -15.72 3.09
N LEU A 3 -3.56 -15.93 2.42
CA LEU A 3 -4.08 -15.02 1.38
C LEU A 3 -4.75 -13.78 1.98
N PHE A 4 -5.53 -13.94 3.05
CA PHE A 4 -6.34 -12.88 3.64
C PHE A 4 -5.53 -11.94 4.53
N TRP A 5 -5.73 -10.63 4.34
CA TRP A 5 -5.03 -9.57 5.09
C TRP A 5 -5.18 -9.70 6.61
N TRP A 6 -6.34 -10.19 7.05
CA TRP A 6 -6.71 -10.40 8.44
C TRP A 6 -5.86 -11.47 9.15
N ASN A 7 -5.37 -12.46 8.41
CA ASN A 7 -4.56 -13.57 8.94
C ASN A 7 -3.05 -13.22 9.01
N LEU A 8 -2.65 -12.07 8.47
CA LEU A 8 -1.25 -11.65 8.41
C LEU A 8 -0.77 -11.03 9.72
N ASN A 9 0.46 -11.37 10.09
CA ASN A 9 1.15 -10.72 11.19
C ASN A 9 1.55 -9.28 10.81
N ASN A 10 1.81 -8.41 11.79
CA ASN A 10 2.13 -7.00 11.52
C ASN A 10 3.37 -6.83 10.63
N LYS A 11 4.38 -7.70 10.79
CA LYS A 11 5.56 -7.74 9.91
C LYS A 11 5.19 -8.06 8.45
N GLU A 12 4.30 -9.03 8.23
CA GLU A 12 3.83 -9.42 6.90
C GLU A 12 2.95 -8.33 6.27
N LYS A 13 2.06 -7.70 7.07
CA LYS A 13 1.24 -6.54 6.64
C LYS A 13 2.10 -5.37 6.19
N SER A 14 3.20 -5.09 6.92
CA SER A 14 4.15 -4.07 6.54
C SER A 14 4.82 -4.37 5.19
N GLN A 15 5.37 -5.58 5.05
CA GLN A 15 6.03 -6.02 3.80
C GLN A 15 5.08 -5.98 2.60
N ARG A 16 3.85 -6.48 2.74
CA ARG A 16 2.87 -6.46 1.65
C ARG A 16 2.42 -5.05 1.30
N SER A 17 2.30 -4.14 2.26
CA SER A 17 1.94 -2.74 1.98
C SER A 17 3.04 -2.05 1.17
N PHE A 18 4.31 -2.23 1.53
CA PHE A 18 5.42 -1.68 0.74
C PHE A 18 5.56 -2.36 -0.63
N PHE A 19 5.26 -3.66 -0.71
CA PHE A 19 5.27 -4.37 -1.98
C PHE A 19 4.15 -3.89 -2.91
N LEU A 20 2.93 -3.62 -2.41
CA LEU A 20 1.81 -3.12 -3.21
C LEU A 20 1.94 -1.66 -3.65
N ALA A 21 2.68 -0.83 -2.90
CA ALA A 21 2.86 0.58 -3.22
C ALA A 21 3.33 0.84 -4.68
N PRO A 22 4.39 0.20 -5.20
CA PRO A 22 4.80 0.38 -6.61
C PRO A 22 3.78 -0.16 -7.61
N PHE A 23 2.91 -1.12 -7.24
CA PHE A 23 1.88 -1.64 -8.15
C PHE A 23 0.76 -0.62 -8.38
N CYS A 24 0.57 0.36 -7.50
CA CYS A 24 -0.32 1.48 -7.80
C CYS A 24 0.10 2.22 -9.09
N LEU A 25 1.40 2.27 -9.41
CA LEU A 25 1.89 2.89 -10.65
C LEU A 25 1.39 2.16 -11.91
N LEU A 26 1.04 0.87 -11.83
CA LEU A 26 0.44 0.16 -12.96
C LEU A 26 -0.91 0.73 -13.34
N LEU A 27 -1.62 1.36 -12.39
CA LEU A 27 -2.85 2.09 -12.71
C LEU A 27 -2.52 3.17 -13.73
N LEU A 28 -1.39 3.87 -13.64
CA LEU A 28 -0.98 4.93 -14.59
C LEU A 28 -0.80 4.43 -16.04
N LEU A 29 -0.62 3.13 -16.26
CA LEU A 29 -0.46 2.55 -17.60
C LEU A 29 -1.79 2.32 -18.34
N THR A 30 -2.94 2.37 -17.65
CA THR A 30 -4.24 2.14 -18.32
C THR A 30 -4.62 3.30 -19.28
N PRO A 31 -4.86 3.06 -20.57
CA PRO A 31 -5.24 4.14 -21.47
C PRO A 31 -6.62 4.69 -21.07
N SER A 32 -6.72 6.01 -20.91
CA SER A 32 -7.96 6.73 -20.63
C SER A 32 -8.14 7.81 -21.68
N PRO A 33 -9.16 7.72 -22.55
CA PRO A 33 -9.36 8.69 -23.64
C PRO A 33 -9.88 10.05 -23.14
N GLU A 34 -10.40 10.14 -21.91
CA GLU A 34 -10.98 11.38 -21.38
C GLU A 34 -10.02 12.11 -20.43
N GLY A 35 -9.71 13.37 -20.73
CA GLY A 35 -8.78 14.21 -19.94
C GLY A 35 -9.18 14.41 -18.47
N PHE A 36 -10.49 14.38 -18.17
CA PHE A 36 -11.00 14.44 -16.80
C PHE A 36 -10.67 13.17 -15.99
N PHE A 37 -10.72 12.01 -16.63
CA PHE A 37 -10.32 10.74 -16.01
C PHE A 37 -8.81 10.68 -15.75
N ILE A 38 -8.00 11.33 -16.59
CA ILE A 38 -6.54 11.38 -16.44
C ILE A 38 -6.13 12.10 -15.15
N LEU A 39 -6.73 13.25 -14.82
CA LEU A 39 -6.39 13.97 -13.59
C LEU A 39 -6.77 13.15 -12.34
N ASN A 40 -7.97 12.56 -12.33
CA ASN A 40 -8.42 11.68 -11.25
C ASN A 40 -7.49 10.46 -11.07
N LYS A 41 -6.97 9.92 -12.17
CA LYS A 41 -6.06 8.77 -12.15
C LYS A 41 -4.73 9.07 -11.46
N TYR A 42 -4.13 10.22 -11.71
CA TYR A 42 -2.90 10.63 -11.03
C TYR A 42 -3.13 10.87 -9.54
N ILE A 43 -4.25 11.49 -9.18
CA ILE A 43 -4.63 11.73 -7.78
C ILE A 43 -4.82 10.38 -7.05
N VAL A 44 -5.61 9.48 -7.62
CA VAL A 44 -5.87 8.15 -7.04
C VAL A 44 -4.58 7.33 -6.90
N CYS A 45 -3.71 7.37 -7.91
CA CYS A 45 -2.43 6.67 -7.85
C CYS A 45 -1.51 7.25 -6.77
N SER A 46 -1.39 8.58 -6.71
CA SER A 46 -0.53 9.26 -5.74
C SER A 46 -1.02 9.04 -4.31
N PHE A 47 -2.32 9.19 -4.07
CA PHE A 47 -2.94 8.88 -2.77
C PHE A 47 -2.81 7.40 -2.41
N GLY A 48 -3.00 6.48 -3.37
CA GLY A 48 -2.86 5.05 -3.15
C GLY A 48 -1.46 4.68 -2.67
N ILE A 49 -0.42 5.19 -3.35
CA ILE A 49 0.98 5.01 -2.92
C ILE A 49 1.18 5.56 -1.50
N LEU A 50 0.68 6.77 -1.23
CA LEU A 50 0.83 7.43 0.07
C LEU A 50 0.17 6.61 1.19
N VAL A 51 -1.04 6.08 0.96
CA VAL A 51 -1.74 5.19 1.90
C VAL A 51 -0.95 3.91 2.14
N PHE A 52 -0.47 3.24 1.09
CA PHE A 52 0.30 1.99 1.24
C PHE A 52 1.63 2.21 1.96
N VAL A 53 2.31 3.34 1.69
CA VAL A 53 3.56 3.71 2.36
C VAL A 53 3.29 4.01 3.84
N CYS A 54 2.31 4.86 4.15
CA CYS A 54 1.91 5.16 5.54
C CYS A 54 1.50 3.90 6.29
N GLN A 55 0.71 3.03 5.66
CA GLN A 55 0.30 1.75 6.24
C GLN A 55 1.49 0.81 6.48
N GLY A 56 2.44 0.77 5.53
CA GLY A 56 3.69 0.03 5.67
C GLY A 56 4.50 0.48 6.87
N PHE A 57 4.66 1.79 7.07
CA PHE A 57 5.34 2.38 8.23
C PHE A 57 4.59 2.15 9.54
N TYR A 58 3.26 2.29 9.53
CA TYR A 58 2.42 2.03 10.71
C TYR A 58 2.62 0.61 11.22
N TYR A 59 2.49 -0.40 10.35
CA TYR A 59 2.68 -1.80 10.75
C TYR A 59 4.13 -2.14 11.06
N LYS A 60 5.11 -1.48 10.41
CA LYS A 60 6.53 -1.60 10.75
C LYS A 60 6.78 -1.16 12.19
N ASN A 61 6.29 0.02 12.57
CA ASN A 61 6.44 0.56 13.91
C ASN A 61 5.66 -0.26 14.95
N LYS A 62 4.46 -0.72 14.60
CA LYS A 62 3.66 -1.60 15.48
C LYS A 62 4.38 -2.92 15.75
N SER A 63 4.93 -3.57 14.71
CA SER A 63 5.68 -4.82 14.87
C SER A 63 6.94 -4.66 15.73
N LYS A 64 7.66 -3.53 15.62
CA LYS A 64 8.80 -3.22 16.49
C LYS A 64 8.39 -3.09 17.96
N LYS A 65 7.27 -2.41 18.23
CA LYS A 65 6.75 -2.24 19.60
C LYS A 65 6.26 -3.56 20.22
N GLU A 66 5.87 -4.54 19.42
CA GLU A 66 5.53 -5.88 19.90
C GLU A 66 6.79 -6.63 20.35
N ILE A 67 7.88 -6.54 19.58
CA ILE A 67 9.16 -7.19 19.92
C ILE A 67 9.82 -6.58 21.17
N THR A 68 9.65 -5.27 21.41
CA THR A 68 10.23 -4.60 22.59
C THR A 68 9.41 -4.82 23.88
N LYS A 69 8.22 -5.44 23.80
CA LYS A 69 7.37 -5.72 24.96
C LYS A 69 7.48 -7.16 25.47
N GLU A 70 8.21 -8.03 24.77
CA GLU A 70 8.67 -9.34 25.25
C GLU A 70 10.01 -9.21 25.96
#